data_AF-A0A2M7AN26-F1
#
_entry.id   AF-A0A2M7AN26-F1
#
_cell.length_a   1.000
_cell.length_b   1.000
_cell.length_c   1.000
_cell.angle_alpha   90.00
_cell.angle_beta   90.00
_cell.angle_gamma   90.00
#
_symmetry.space_group_name_H-M   'P 1'
#
loop_
_entity.id
_entity.type
_entity.pdbx_description
1 polymer ?
#
loop_
_entity_poly.entity_id
_entity_poly.type
_entity_poly.pdbx_seq_one_letter_code
_entity_poly.pdbx_strand_id
1 'polypeptide(L)'
;MDYSLLKYPRKSHRKIINIPKESKELAELFGIIFGDGGINNSWQLVISLNSNADLEYSYYVRKLLRKLFKIKVAIRKRPNQNTLVVVCS
;
A
#
# COMPACT_ATOMS: atom_id res chain seq x y z
N MET A 1 -3.58 9.82 -18.66
CA MET A 1 -2.71 9.17 -19.66
C MET A 1 -3.59 8.24 -20.47
N ASP A 2 -3.58 8.39 -21.78
CA ASP A 2 -4.21 7.43 -22.69
C ASP A 2 -3.32 6.18 -22.77
N TYR A 3 -3.87 5.05 -22.30
CA TYR A 3 -3.13 3.79 -22.21
C TYR A 3 -2.93 3.12 -23.57
N SER A 4 -3.68 3.54 -24.61
CA SER A 4 -3.58 3.00 -25.97
C SER A 4 -2.26 3.34 -26.67
N LEU A 5 -1.56 4.38 -26.20
CA LEU A 5 -0.29 4.86 -26.75
C LEU A 5 0.95 4.13 -26.19
N LEU A 6 0.77 3.26 -25.20
CA LEU A 6 1.88 2.53 -24.59
C LEU A 6 2.30 1.35 -25.49
N LYS A 7 3.60 1.11 -25.61
CA LYS A 7 4.16 -0.05 -26.35
C LYS A 7 3.59 -1.40 -25.88
N TYR A 8 3.20 -1.49 -24.61
CA TYR A 8 2.64 -2.71 -24.02
C TYR A 8 1.40 -2.42 -23.15
N PRO A 9 0.26 -2.03 -23.74
CA PRO A 9 -0.87 -1.44 -23.01
C PRO A 9 -1.47 -2.36 -21.92
N ARG A 10 -1.25 -3.68 -22.04
CA ARG A 10 -1.73 -4.72 -21.10
C ARG A 10 -0.68 -5.15 -20.06
N LYS A 11 0.54 -4.61 -20.07
CA LYS A 11 1.57 -4.92 -19.07
C LYS A 11 1.54 -3.92 -17.92
N SER A 12 2.08 -4.36 -16.77
CA SER A 12 2.34 -3.46 -15.65
C SER A 12 3.42 -2.45 -16.04
N HIS A 13 3.16 -1.17 -15.82
CA HIS A 13 4.12 -0.09 -16.02
C HIS A 13 4.43 0.55 -14.67
N ARG A 14 5.64 1.13 -14.57
CA ARG A 14 6.05 1.86 -13.37
C ARG A 14 5.07 2.99 -13.10
N LYS A 15 4.47 2.98 -11.92
CA LYS A 15 3.54 4.04 -11.49
C LYS A 15 4.33 5.29 -11.16
N ILE A 16 3.79 6.43 -11.58
CA ILE A 16 4.26 7.73 -11.15
C ILE A 16 3.83 7.88 -9.69
N ILE A 17 4.80 8.14 -8.81
CA ILE A 17 4.57 8.35 -7.39
C ILE A 17 5.16 9.69 -6.96
N ASN A 18 4.60 10.26 -5.90
CA ASN A 18 5.29 11.32 -5.17
C ASN A 18 6.36 10.69 -4.29
N ILE A 19 7.60 11.17 -4.38
CA ILE A 19 8.67 10.75 -3.46
C ILE A 19 8.55 11.65 -2.22
N PRO A 20 8.14 11.11 -1.06
CA PRO A 20 7.99 11.91 0.14
C PRO A 20 9.35 12.40 0.65
N LYS A 21 9.37 13.59 1.24
CA LYS A 21 10.51 14.05 2.06
C LYS A 21 10.50 13.36 3.41
N GLU A 22 11.62 13.43 4.12
CA GLU A 22 11.69 12.98 5.52
C GLU A 22 10.63 13.70 6.36
N SER A 23 9.82 12.92 7.07
CA SER A 23 8.78 13.44 7.96
C SER A 23 8.43 12.40 9.03
N LYS A 24 7.74 12.85 10.08
CA LYS A 24 7.22 11.95 11.13
C LYS A 24 6.28 10.89 10.55
N GLU A 25 5.48 11.25 9.56
CA GLU A 25 4.55 10.33 8.89
C GLU A 25 5.28 9.26 8.07
N LEU A 26 6.41 9.63 7.45
CA LEU A 26 7.25 8.66 6.76
C LEU A 26 7.91 7.71 7.75
N ALA A 27 8.46 8.23 8.85
CA ALA A 27 9.06 7.41 9.90
C ALA A 27 8.04 6.44 10.51
N GLU A 28 6.83 6.92 10.78
CA GLU A 28 5.72 6.09 11.25
C GLU A 28 5.40 4.98 10.25
N LEU A 29 5.27 5.31 8.96
CA LEU A 29 5.04 4.29 7.95
C LEU A 29 6.12 3.21 7.97
N PHE A 30 7.40 3.57 8.10
CA PHE A 30 8.48 2.57 8.20
C PHE A 30 8.33 1.69 9.45
N GLY A 31 7.93 2.25 10.59
CA GLY A 31 7.61 1.46 11.78
C GLY A 31 6.50 0.44 11.54
N ILE A 32 5.44 0.84 10.84
CA ILE A 32 4.33 -0.04 10.45
C ILE A 32 4.81 -1.15 9.51
N ILE A 33 5.65 -0.81 8.53
CA ILE A 33 6.20 -1.78 7.58
C ILE A 33 7.07 -2.80 8.30
N PHE A 34 7.87 -2.38 9.29
CA PHE A 34 8.73 -3.29 10.04
C PHE A 34 8.00 -4.15 11.06
N GLY A 35 6.88 -3.67 11.62
CA GLY A 35 6.06 -4.44 12.56
C GLY A 35 5.11 -5.43 11.87
N ASP A 36 4.21 -4.89 11.06
CA ASP A 36 3.02 -5.63 10.58
C ASP A 36 3.06 -5.97 9.09
N GLY A 37 4.14 -5.58 8.42
CA GLY A 37 4.22 -5.62 6.97
C GLY A 37 5.53 -6.15 6.43
N GLY A 38 5.70 -5.88 5.15
CA GLY A 38 6.89 -6.25 4.43
C GLY A 38 6.74 -5.97 2.95
N ILE A 39 7.88 -5.96 2.27
CA ILE A 39 7.94 -5.89 0.81
C ILE A 39 7.95 -7.35 0.33
N ASN A 40 6.78 -7.84 -0.08
CA ASN A 40 6.59 -9.25 -0.37
C ASN A 40 7.29 -9.67 -1.67
N ASN A 41 7.14 -8.85 -2.72
CA ASN A 41 7.89 -8.93 -3.97
C ASN A 41 8.61 -7.60 -4.18
N SER A 42 9.56 -7.51 -5.12
CA SER A 42 10.33 -6.28 -5.42
C SER A 42 9.51 -5.02 -5.75
N TRP A 43 8.18 -5.12 -5.82
CA TRP A 43 7.26 -4.07 -6.25
C TRP A 43 6.05 -3.88 -5.34
N GLN A 44 5.85 -4.74 -4.33
CA GLN A 44 4.60 -4.76 -3.58
C GLN A 44 4.84 -4.67 -2.09
N LEU A 45 4.32 -3.59 -1.49
CA LEU A 45 4.19 -3.46 -0.06
C LEU A 45 2.89 -4.12 0.40
N VAL A 46 3.00 -4.97 1.41
CA VAL A 46 1.90 -5.69 2.03
C VAL A 46 1.96 -5.45 3.54
N ILE A 47 0.87 -4.99 4.12
CA ILE A 47 0.70 -4.84 5.57
C ILE A 47 -0.48 -5.73 5.99
N SER A 48 -0.27 -6.62 6.95
CA SER A 48 -1.26 -7.59 7.42
C SER A 48 -1.73 -7.21 8.81
N LEU A 49 -3.02 -6.93 8.94
CA LEU A 49 -3.67 -6.45 10.16
C LEU A 49 -4.80 -7.41 10.57
N ASN A 50 -5.26 -7.34 11.81
CA ASN A 50 -6.44 -8.09 12.23
C ASN A 50 -7.71 -7.50 11.61
N SER A 51 -8.59 -8.32 11.04
CA SER A 51 -9.79 -7.82 10.36
C SER A 51 -10.86 -7.26 11.28
N ASN A 52 -10.82 -7.58 12.58
CA ASN A 52 -11.83 -7.18 13.55
C ASN A 52 -11.30 -6.06 14.45
N ALA A 53 -10.10 -6.24 15.02
CA ALA A 53 -9.50 -5.26 15.92
C ALA A 53 -8.93 -4.04 15.18
N ASP A 54 -8.37 -4.24 13.98
CA ASP A 54 -7.56 -3.22 13.29
C ASP A 54 -8.25 -2.64 12.05
N LEU A 55 -9.57 -2.77 11.95
CA LEU A 55 -10.30 -2.27 10.78
C LEU A 55 -10.13 -0.76 10.61
N GLU A 56 -10.29 0.02 11.68
CA GLU A 56 -10.07 1.47 11.65
C GLU A 56 -8.62 1.83 11.36
N TYR A 57 -7.69 1.10 11.98
CA TYR A 57 -6.26 1.26 11.76
C TYR A 57 -5.89 1.03 10.28
N SER A 58 -6.52 0.06 9.62
CA SER A 58 -6.29 -0.17 8.18
C SER A 58 -6.66 1.02 7.30
N TYR A 59 -7.69 1.79 7.66
CA TYR A 59 -8.05 3.02 6.96
C TYR A 59 -7.05 4.14 7.21
N TYR A 60 -6.51 4.22 8.43
CA TYR A 60 -5.41 5.12 8.76
C TYR A 60 -4.17 4.82 7.91
N VAL A 61 -3.70 3.57 7.89
CA VAL A 61 -2.55 3.13 7.09
C VAL A 61 -2.76 3.44 5.60
N ARG A 62 -3.96 3.17 5.08
CA ARG A 62 -4.32 3.53 3.70
C ARG A 62 -4.22 5.03 3.44
N LYS A 63 -4.70 5.87 4.36
CA LYS A 63 -4.65 7.33 4.24
C LYS A 63 -3.20 7.83 4.27
N LEU A 64 -2.37 7.26 5.14
CA LEU A 64 -0.95 7.55 5.27
C LEU A 64 -0.19 7.27 3.97
N LEU A 65 -0.34 6.05 3.42
CA LEU A 65 0.27 5.66 2.14
C LEU A 65 -0.18 6.57 0.97
N ARG A 66 -1.47 6.87 0.89
CA ARG A 66 -2.02 7.80 -0.12
C ARG A 66 -1.46 9.22 0.04
N LYS A 67 -1.26 9.69 1.27
CA LYS A 67 -0.71 11.02 1.56
C LYS A 67 0.73 11.12 1.08
N LEU A 68 1.57 10.14 1.44
CA LEU A 68 3.01 10.14 1.15
C LEU A 68 3.30 9.94 -0.34
N PHE A 69 2.73 8.90 -0.95
CA PHE A 69 3.12 8.46 -2.29
C PHE A 69 2.13 8.82 -3.40
N LYS A 70 0.94 9.34 -3.06
CA LYS A 70 -0.15 9.65 -4.01
C LYS A 70 -0.55 8.46 -4.90
N ILE A 71 -0.37 7.25 -4.38
CA ILE A 71 -0.67 5.99 -5.08
C ILE A 71 -2.00 5.39 -4.61
N LYS A 72 -2.62 4.56 -5.45
CA LYS A 72 -3.80 3.78 -5.06
C LYS A 72 -3.40 2.63 -4.14
N VAL A 73 -4.14 2.47 -3.06
CA VAL A 73 -3.92 1.44 -2.04
C VAL A 73 -5.22 0.64 -1.90
N ALA A 74 -5.10 -0.68 -1.94
CA ALA A 74 -6.21 -1.60 -1.79
C ALA A 74 -6.25 -2.16 -0.37
N ILE A 75 -7.46 -2.39 0.16
CA ILE A 75 -7.68 -3.12 1.41
C ILE A 75 -8.46 -4.38 1.04
N ARG A 76 -7.99 -5.55 1.48
CA ARG A 76 -8.61 -6.85 1.17
C ARG A 76 -8.67 -7.72 2.41
N LYS A 77 -9.86 -8.25 2.74
CA LYS A 77 -9.97 -9.31 3.74
C LYS A 77 -9.56 -10.64 3.13
N ARG A 78 -8.74 -11.42 3.81
CA ARG A 78 -8.44 -12.80 3.38
C ARG A 78 -9.67 -13.68 3.65
N PRO A 79 -10.06 -14.54 2.70
CA PRO A 79 -11.18 -15.45 2.92
C PRO A 79 -10.85 -16.42 4.05
N ASN A 80 -11.85 -16.72 4.88
CA ASN A 80 -11.75 -17.67 6.00
C ASN A 80 -10.66 -17.35 7.04
N GLN A 81 -10.18 -16.11 7.09
CA GLN A 81 -9.17 -15.65 8.05
C GLN A 81 -9.58 -14.30 8.64
N ASN A 82 -9.18 -14.05 9.89
CA ASN A 82 -9.35 -12.74 10.54
C ASN A 82 -8.21 -11.78 10.15
N THR A 83 -7.80 -11.81 8.88
CA THR A 83 -6.68 -11.01 8.37
C THR A 83 -7.16 -10.05 7.30
N LEU A 84 -6.78 -8.79 7.48
CA LEU A 84 -7.03 -7.71 6.55
C LEU A 84 -5.68 -7.25 6.00
N VAL A 85 -5.58 -7.16 4.69
CA VAL A 85 -4.34 -6.88 3.99
C VAL A 85 -4.45 -5.52 3.31
N VAL A 86 -3.55 -4.61 3.66
CA VAL A 86 -3.35 -3.34 2.96
C VAL A 86 -2.25 -3.57 1.93
N VAL A 87 -2.59 -3.35 0.66
CA VAL A 87 -1.72 -3.64 -0.48
C VAL A 87 -1.44 -2.35 -1.26
N CYS A 88 -0.15 -2.05 -1.43
CA CYS A 88 0.35 -0.98 -2.28
C CYS A 88 1.26 -1.59 -3.36
N SER A 89 0.92 -1.36 -4.63
CA SER A 89 1.58 -1.87 -5.83
C SER A 89 1.54 -0.84 -6.92
#